data_AF-A0A9D1R378-F1
#
_entry.id   AF-A0A9D1R378-F1
#
_cell.length_a   1.000
_cell.length_b   1.000
_cell.length_c   1.000
_cell.angle_alpha   90.00
_cell.angle_beta   90.00
_cell.angle_gamma   90.00
#
_symmetry.space_group_name_H-M   'P 1'
#
loop_
_entity.id
_entity.type
_entity.pdbx_description
1 polymer ?
#
loop_
_entity_poly.entity_id
_entity_poly.type
_entity_poly.pdbx_seq_one_letter_code
_entity_poly.pdbx_strand_id
1 'polypeptide(L)'
;MRLFALLLLLLFPAGAGAASFLPGGDYPEPECRSPLRPLPGDGPREWRLYRADMLAYRQCVEAYLATAREDMERIRERMDKAVRDYNRESGNR
;
A
#
# COMPACT_ATOMS: atom_id res chain seq x y z
N MET A 1 12.16 27.54 20.10
CA MET A 1 11.65 26.98 18.81
C MET A 1 12.11 25.54 18.52
N ARG A 2 12.59 24.75 19.50
CA ARG A 2 12.96 23.33 19.29
C ARG A 2 11.93 22.32 19.81
N LEU A 3 11.13 22.68 20.82
CA LEU A 3 10.07 21.81 21.35
C LEU A 3 8.85 21.67 20.42
N PHE A 4 8.55 22.68 19.60
CA PHE A 4 7.43 22.63 18.66
C PHE A 4 7.67 21.68 17.48
N ALA A 5 8.94 21.45 17.11
CA ALA A 5 9.29 20.54 16.01
C ALA A 5 9.16 19.05 16.40
N LEU A 6 9.35 18.72 17.69
CA LEU A 6 9.22 17.35 18.21
C LEU A 6 7.76 16.93 18.40
N LEU A 7 6.84 17.87 18.63
CA LEU A 7 5.41 17.57 18.78
C LEU A 7 4.73 17.22 17.45
N LEU A 8 5.21 17.75 16.32
CA LEU A 8 4.66 17.50 14.98
C LEU A 8 4.95 16.07 14.47
N LEU A 9 5.98 15.40 14.99
CA LEU A 9 6.30 14.01 14.66
C LEU A 9 5.39 13.00 15.37
N LEU A 10 4.69 13.41 16.44
CA LEU A 10 3.79 12.55 17.22
C LEU A 10 2.34 12.60 16.72
N LEU A 11 2.05 13.43 15.71
CA LEU A 11 0.73 13.60 15.09
C LEU A 11 0.57 12.89 13.75
N PHE A 12 1.63 12.25 13.24
CA PHE A 12 1.52 11.39 12.07
C PHE A 12 1.01 10.01 12.52
N PRO A 13 -0.15 9.55 12.03
CA PRO A 13 -0.46 8.13 12.13
C PRO A 13 0.61 7.42 11.31
N ALA A 14 1.43 6.62 11.99
CA ALA A 14 2.32 5.68 11.32
C ALA A 14 1.46 4.61 10.64
N GLY A 15 0.94 4.94 9.46
CA GLY A 15 0.34 4.04 8.50
C GLY A 15 1.17 4.08 7.23
N ALA A 16 2.42 3.61 7.31
CA ALA A 16 3.30 3.48 6.16
C ALA A 16 3.77 2.02 6.11
N GLY A 17 3.01 1.21 5.39
CA GLY A 17 3.37 -0.15 5.01
C GLY A 17 3.06 -0.37 3.53
N ALA A 18 3.86 0.22 2.65
CA ALA A 18 3.90 -0.13 1.23
C ALA A 18 5.27 -0.74 0.94
N ALA A 19 5.35 -2.08 0.95
CA ALA A 19 6.59 -2.74 0.57
C ALA A 19 6.33 -4.13 -0.05
N SER A 20 6.46 -4.22 -1.37
CA SER A 20 7.59 -4.92 -1.99
C SER A 20 7.65 -4.65 -3.49
N PHE A 21 8.82 -4.22 -3.98
CA PHE A 21 9.15 -4.07 -5.41
C PHE A 21 10.02 -5.25 -5.92
N LEU A 22 9.67 -6.49 -5.51
CA LEU A 22 10.15 -7.82 -5.95
C LEU A 22 11.69 -8.04 -6.01
N PRO A 23 12.27 -9.09 -5.35
CA PRO A 23 11.99 -10.49 -5.74
C PRO A 23 11.96 -11.56 -4.60
N GLY A 24 11.10 -12.59 -4.79
CA GLY A 24 11.19 -13.91 -4.15
C GLY A 24 10.09 -14.26 -3.13
N GLY A 25 8.88 -14.60 -3.60
CA GLY A 25 7.74 -15.03 -2.76
C GLY A 25 6.39 -14.75 -3.45
N ASP A 26 5.28 -15.05 -2.76
CA ASP A 26 3.95 -14.59 -3.17
C ASP A 26 3.90 -13.06 -3.20
N TYR A 27 2.96 -12.49 -3.96
CA TYR A 27 2.74 -11.05 -3.96
C TYR A 27 2.35 -10.61 -2.53
N PRO A 28 2.95 -9.54 -1.97
CA PRO A 28 2.78 -9.22 -0.55
C PRO A 28 1.31 -9.00 -0.21
N GLU A 29 0.84 -9.58 0.89
CA GLU A 29 -0.50 -9.30 1.39
C GLU A 29 -0.59 -7.86 1.91
N PRO A 30 -1.74 -7.18 1.76
CA PRO A 30 -1.92 -5.84 2.30
C PRO A 30 -1.96 -5.89 3.83
N GLU A 31 -1.14 -5.07 4.49
CA GLU A 31 -1.15 -4.88 5.96
C GLU A 31 -2.33 -3.98 6.43
N CYS A 32 -3.47 -4.05 5.74
CA CYS A 32 -4.64 -3.23 6.01
C CYS A 32 -5.62 -3.95 6.94
N ARG A 33 -5.81 -3.44 8.16
CA ARG A 33 -6.77 -4.01 9.11
C ARG A 33 -8.15 -3.38 8.97
N SER A 34 -9.16 -4.18 8.64
CA SER A 34 -10.56 -3.74 8.69
C SER A 34 -10.96 -3.49 10.14
N PRO A 35 -11.60 -2.35 10.46
CA PRO A 35 -12.13 -2.10 11.80
C PRO A 35 -13.33 -3.00 12.09
N LEU A 36 -13.54 -3.29 13.38
CA LEU A 36 -14.71 -4.02 13.84
C LEU A 36 -15.91 -3.08 13.87
N ARG A 37 -17.05 -3.58 13.35
CA ARG A 37 -18.30 -2.85 13.37
C ARG A 37 -18.82 -2.73 14.82
N PRO A 38 -19.31 -1.54 15.24
CA PRO A 38 -20.02 -1.38 16.50
C PRO A 38 -21.24 -2.30 16.61
N LEU A 39 -21.59 -2.71 17.83
CA LEU A 39 -22.73 -3.55 18.11
C LEU A 39 -24.05 -2.77 18.00
N PRO A 40 -25.17 -3.47 17.78
CA PRO A 40 -26.49 -2.86 17.95
C PRO A 40 -26.65 -2.30 19.37
N GLY A 41 -26.98 -1.02 19.48
CA GLY A 41 -27.10 -0.31 20.76
C GLY A 41 -25.90 0.57 21.12
N ASP A 42 -24.76 0.44 20.42
CA ASP A 42 -23.62 1.33 20.59
C ASP A 42 -23.97 2.78 20.19
N GLY A 43 -23.36 3.73 20.92
CA GLY A 43 -23.70 5.13 20.85
C GLY A 43 -23.17 5.86 19.60
N PRO A 44 -23.62 7.11 19.37
CA PRO A 44 -23.22 7.89 18.20
C PRO A 44 -21.70 8.13 18.07
N ARG A 45 -20.97 8.05 19.18
CA ARG A 45 -19.51 8.23 19.21
C ARG A 45 -18.79 7.03 18.60
N GLU A 46 -19.18 5.82 18.97
CA GLU A 46 -18.62 4.55 18.50
C GLU A 46 -18.83 4.43 16.99
N TRP A 47 -20.04 4.77 16.52
CA TRP A 47 -20.33 4.84 15.08
C TRP A 47 -19.50 5.89 14.34
N ARG A 48 -19.16 7.01 14.97
CA ARG A 48 -18.31 8.05 14.37
C ARG A 48 -16.87 7.57 14.23
N LEU A 49 -16.33 6.91 15.26
CA LEU A 49 -15.00 6.33 15.23
C LEU A 49 -14.92 5.23 14.16
N TYR A 50 -15.89 4.32 14.14
CA TYR A 50 -15.95 3.28 13.10
C TYR A 50 -15.93 3.85 11.68
N ARG A 51 -16.67 4.93 11.41
CA ARG A 51 -16.62 5.59 10.09
C ARG A 51 -15.24 6.16 9.77
N ALA A 52 -14.58 6.77 10.75
CA ALA A 52 -13.22 7.29 10.56
C ALA A 52 -12.23 6.15 10.28
N ASP A 53 -12.32 5.06 11.04
CA ASP A 53 -11.45 3.89 10.85
C ASP A 53 -11.71 3.20 9.50
N MET A 54 -12.96 3.14 9.05
CA MET A 54 -13.30 2.62 7.72
C MET A 54 -12.70 3.48 6.60
N LEU A 55 -12.63 4.81 6.77
CA LEU A 55 -11.95 5.68 5.82
C LEU A 55 -10.44 5.43 5.80
N ALA A 56 -9.82 5.26 6.97
CA ALA A 56 -8.40 4.91 7.06
C ALA A 56 -8.09 3.55 6.43
N TYR A 57 -8.94 2.54 6.68
CA TYR A 57 -8.83 1.23 6.06
C TYR A 57 -8.92 1.31 4.53
N ARG A 58 -9.89 2.07 4.01
CA ARG A 58 -10.01 2.32 2.56
C ARG A 58 -8.74 2.95 1.98
N GLN A 59 -8.20 3.97 2.62
CA GLN A 59 -6.98 4.65 2.16
C GLN A 59 -5.78 3.70 2.12
N CYS A 60 -5.65 2.83 3.13
CA CYS A 60 -4.61 1.78 3.15
C CYS A 60 -4.73 0.85 1.94
N VAL A 61 -5.94 0.34 1.67
CA VAL A 61 -6.19 -0.55 0.53
C VAL A 61 -5.93 0.15 -0.79
N GLU A 62 -6.36 1.41 -0.94
CA GLU A 62 -6.10 2.20 -2.14
C GLU A 62 -4.60 2.41 -2.41
N ALA A 63 -3.81 2.65 -1.36
CA ALA A 63 -2.35 2.76 -1.47
C ALA A 63 -1.70 1.44 -1.92
N TYR A 64 -2.09 0.32 -1.31
CA TYR A 64 -1.63 -1.00 -1.72
C TYR A 64 -1.92 -1.30 -3.19
N LEU A 65 -3.15 -1.00 -3.65
CA LEU A 65 -3.53 -1.16 -5.05
C LEU A 65 -2.75 -0.26 -6.00
N ALA A 66 -2.37 0.94 -5.57
CA ALA A 66 -1.54 1.83 -6.38
C ALA A 66 -0.13 1.23 -6.59
N THR A 67 0.51 0.76 -5.51
CA THR A 67 1.80 0.08 -5.60
C THR A 67 1.74 -1.17 -6.49
N ALA A 68 0.68 -1.97 -6.37
CA ALA A 68 0.51 -3.14 -7.22
C ALA A 68 0.42 -2.83 -8.71
N ARG A 69 -0.20 -1.71 -9.09
CA ARG A 69 -0.23 -1.28 -10.49
C ARG A 69 1.17 -0.89 -10.98
N GLU A 70 1.94 -0.18 -10.17
CA GLU A 70 3.32 0.19 -10.51
C GLU A 70 4.22 -1.04 -10.66
N ASP A 71 4.05 -2.04 -9.80
CA ASP A 71 4.75 -3.32 -9.92
C ASP A 71 4.42 -4.05 -11.22
N MET A 72 3.14 -4.09 -11.60
CA MET A 72 2.72 -4.71 -12.86
C MET A 72 3.43 -4.08 -14.06
N GLU A 73 3.53 -2.76 -14.12
CA GLU A 73 4.25 -2.09 -15.23
C GLU A 73 5.75 -2.41 -15.18
N ARG A 74 6.37 -2.38 -14.00
CA ARG A 74 7.79 -2.75 -13.85
C ARG A 74 8.07 -4.18 -14.30
N ILE A 75 7.18 -5.12 -13.99
CA ILE A 75 7.29 -6.52 -14.41
C ILE A 75 7.19 -6.62 -15.93
N ARG A 76 6.24 -5.91 -16.56
CA ARG A 76 6.12 -5.85 -18.03
C ARG A 76 7.38 -5.30 -18.68
N GLU A 77 7.91 -4.19 -18.17
CA GLU A 77 9.15 -3.59 -18.69
C GLU A 77 10.34 -4.55 -18.59
N ARG A 78 10.47 -5.28 -17.47
CA ARG A 78 11.52 -6.29 -17.28
C ARG A 78 11.37 -7.45 -18.27
N MET A 79 10.14 -7.92 -18.49
CA MET A 79 9.84 -8.96 -19.48
C MET A 79 10.21 -8.49 -20.90
N ASP A 80 9.74 -7.31 -21.31
CA ASP A 80 10.01 -6.76 -22.63
C ASP A 80 11.51 -6.56 -22.85
N LYS A 81 12.24 -6.09 -21.83
CA LYS A 81 13.69 -5.98 -21.87
C LYS A 81 14.34 -7.35 -22.09
N ALA A 82 13.95 -8.36 -21.32
CA ALA A 82 14.50 -9.72 -21.44
C ALA A 82 14.27 -10.30 -22.85
N VAL A 83 13.09 -10.12 -23.44
CA VAL A 83 12.79 -10.56 -24.81
C VAL A 83 13.63 -9.81 -25.84
N ARG A 84 13.77 -8.48 -25.70
CA ARG A 84 14.60 -7.69 -26.62
C ARG A 84 16.07 -8.08 -26.55
N ASP A 85 16.59 -8.34 -25.36
CA ASP A 85 17.98 -8.77 -25.16
C ASP A 85 18.19 -10.15 -25.80
N TYR A 86 17.27 -11.10 -25.60
CA TYR A 86 17.30 -12.41 -26.26
C TYR A 86 17.32 -12.29 -27.80
N ASN A 87 16.46 -11.48 -28.40
CA ASN A 87 16.42 -11.33 -29.87
C ASN A 87 17.74 -10.72 -30.40
N ARG A 88 18.30 -9.75 -29.67
CA ARG A 88 19.59 -9.13 -30.02
C ARG A 88 20.74 -10.13 -29.98
N GLU A 89 20.79 -10.97 -28.95
CA GLU A 89 21.85 -11.96 -28.74
C GLU A 89 21.72 -13.17 -29.67
N SER A 90 20.49 -13.61 -29.96
CA SER A 90 20.22 -14.76 -30.82
C SER A 90 20.37 -14.48 -32.32
N GLY A 91 20.62 -13.23 -32.72
CA GLY A 91 20.77 -12.85 -34.13
C GLY A 91 19.46 -12.83 -34.92
N ASN A 92 18.31 -12.99 -34.25
CA ASN A 92 16.99 -12.72 -34.81
C ASN A 92 16.79 -11.19 -34.88
N ARG A 93 17.09 -10.59 -36.03
CA ARG A 93 16.76 -9.21 -36.36
C ARG A 93 15.60 -9.14 -37.33
#